data_AF-A0A099YCE9-F1
#
_entry.id   AF-A0A099YCE9-F1
#
_cell.length_a   1.000
_cell.length_b   1.000
_cell.length_c   1.000
_cell.angle_alpha   90.00
_cell.angle_beta   90.00
_cell.angle_gamma   90.00
#
_symmetry.space_group_name_H-M   'P 1'
#
loop_
_entity.id
_entity.type
_entity.pdbx_description
1 polymer ?
#
loop_
_entity_poly.entity_id
_entity_poly.type
_entity_poly.pdbx_seq_one_letter_code
_entity_poly.pdbx_strand_id
1 'polypeptide(L)'
;MIISESNLLHYIQSNFTDSLTLNDLAATFYISKNRVSEMIQNATGRSFSQYLIDIRLEEAVNLLRNTELPIAEVALQSGFSSNSVFSQTFHKRYQMSPSYFRQHLEIKKLAIWMKLSKLLVLQILNIIANIQSASWLAVSVS
;
A
#
# COMPACT_ATOMS: atom_id res chain seq x y z
N MET A 1 -31.20 -13.85 -11.57
CA MET A 1 -29.98 -13.91 -10.76
C MET A 1 -30.12 -12.87 -9.66
N ILE A 2 -30.18 -13.27 -8.38
CA ILE A 2 -30.24 -12.29 -7.28
C ILE A 2 -28.83 -11.72 -7.11
N ILE A 3 -28.70 -10.40 -7.17
CA ILE A 3 -27.40 -9.74 -7.05
C ILE A 3 -27.03 -9.69 -5.57
N SER A 4 -25.84 -10.22 -5.26
CA SER A 4 -25.27 -10.15 -3.92
C SER A 4 -24.40 -8.91 -3.75
N GLU A 5 -24.25 -8.44 -2.52
CA GLU A 5 -23.32 -7.37 -2.17
C GLU A 5 -21.88 -7.74 -2.57
N SER A 6 -21.47 -8.99 -2.35
CA SER A 6 -20.15 -9.49 -2.73
C SER A 6 -19.88 -9.36 -4.24
N ASN A 7 -20.85 -9.70 -5.10
CA ASN A 7 -20.68 -9.57 -6.55
C ASN A 7 -20.52 -8.11 -6.97
N LEU A 8 -21.29 -7.20 -6.35
CA LEU A 8 -21.20 -5.76 -6.61
C LEU A 8 -19.84 -5.20 -6.19
N LEU A 9 -19.36 -5.54 -4.99
CA LEU A 9 -18.05 -5.08 -4.50
C LEU A 9 -16.91 -5.63 -5.35
N HIS A 10 -16.97 -6.91 -5.74
CA HIS A 10 -15.97 -7.51 -6.64
C HIS A 10 -15.91 -6.81 -7.99
N TYR A 11 -17.06 -6.43 -8.55
CA TYR A 11 -17.12 -5.66 -9.79
C TYR A 11 -16.44 -4.29 -9.61
N ILE A 12 -16.73 -3.57 -8.52
CA ILE A 12 -16.08 -2.28 -8.23
C ILE A 12 -14.57 -2.48 -8.11
N GLN A 13 -14.11 -3.49 -7.39
CA GLN A 13 -12.68 -3.81 -7.24
C GLN A 13 -11.98 -4.22 -8.54
N SER A 14 -12.72 -4.71 -9.53
CA SER A 14 -12.15 -5.07 -10.83
C SER A 14 -12.12 -3.91 -11.82
N ASN A 15 -12.91 -2.85 -11.57
CA ASN A 15 -13.12 -1.72 -12.49
C ASN A 15 -12.86 -0.36 -11.82
N PHE A 16 -12.13 -0.32 -10.70
CA PHE A 16 -11.93 0.90 -9.93
C PHE A 16 -11.09 1.95 -10.65
N THR A 17 -10.28 1.55 -11.64
CA THR A 17 -9.43 2.44 -12.44
C THR A 17 -10.23 3.29 -13.40
N ASP A 18 -11.37 2.79 -13.86
CA ASP A 18 -12.21 3.46 -14.83
C ASP A 18 -13.07 4.55 -14.17
N SER A 19 -13.70 5.40 -14.99
CA SER A 19 -14.68 6.39 -14.52
C SER A 19 -15.98 5.70 -14.09
N LEU A 20 -15.94 4.98 -12.96
CA LEU A 20 -17.06 4.22 -12.45
C LEU A 20 -18.04 5.12 -11.69
N THR A 21 -19.32 5.09 -12.07
CA THR A 21 -20.39 5.83 -11.42
C THR A 21 -21.50 4.91 -10.91
N LEU A 22 -22.36 5.42 -10.02
CA LEU A 22 -23.57 4.71 -9.60
C LEU A 22 -24.52 4.41 -10.78
N ASN A 23 -24.49 5.21 -11.85
CA ASN A 23 -25.28 4.94 -13.06
C ASN A 23 -24.80 3.67 -13.75
N ASP A 24 -23.49 3.53 -13.89
CA ASP A 24 -22.87 2.40 -14.59
C ASP A 24 -23.14 1.11 -13.84
N LEU A 25 -23.02 1.15 -12.51
CA LEU A 25 -23.39 0.02 -11.64
C LEU A 25 -24.88 -0.31 -11.73
N ALA A 26 -25.76 0.69 -11.66
CA ALA A 26 -27.20 0.49 -11.81
C ALA A 26 -27.57 -0.17 -13.15
N ALA A 27 -26.95 0.28 -14.24
CA ALA A 27 -27.15 -0.26 -15.57
C ALA A 27 -26.60 -1.70 -15.70
N THR A 28 -25.38 -1.94 -15.21
CA THR A 28 -24.71 -3.26 -15.26
C THR A 28 -25.48 -4.32 -14.48
N PHE A 29 -26.05 -3.93 -13.33
CA PHE A 29 -26.75 -4.83 -12.43
C PHE A 29 -28.28 -4.74 -12.57
N TYR A 30 -28.83 -3.98 -13.53
CA TYR A 30 -30.27 -3.83 -13.74
C TYR A 30 -31.08 -3.50 -12.46
N ILE A 31 -30.52 -2.63 -11.61
CA ILE A 31 -31.14 -2.17 -10.35
C ILE A 31 -31.09 -0.65 -10.24
N SER A 32 -31.86 -0.07 -9.33
CA SER A 32 -31.84 1.38 -9.12
C SER A 32 -30.54 1.85 -8.48
N LYS A 33 -30.11 3.09 -8.75
CA LYS A 33 -28.94 3.71 -8.11
C LYS A 33 -29.04 3.74 -6.59
N ASN A 34 -30.25 3.96 -6.06
CA ASN A 34 -30.49 3.94 -4.62
C ASN A 34 -30.17 2.57 -4.05
N ARG A 35 -30.64 1.50 -4.72
CA ARG A 35 -30.36 0.14 -4.30
C ARG A 35 -28.86 -0.18 -4.32
N VAL A 36 -28.14 0.25 -5.36
CA VAL A 36 -26.66 0.13 -5.43
C VAL A 36 -26.01 0.83 -4.24
N SER A 37 -26.40 2.09 -3.98
CA SER A 37 -25.84 2.88 -2.88
C SER A 37 -26.10 2.25 -1.51
N GLU A 38 -27.32 1.74 -1.28
CA GLU A 38 -27.68 1.02 -0.05
C GLU A 38 -26.87 -0.25 0.11
N MET A 39 -26.72 -1.06 -0.95
CA MET A 39 -25.94 -2.29 -0.90
C MET A 39 -24.48 -2.02 -0.54
N ILE A 40 -23.88 -0.98 -1.11
CA ILE A 40 -22.48 -0.61 -0.79
C ILE A 40 -22.38 -0.09 0.64
N GLN A 41 -23.29 0.79 1.06
CA GLN A 41 -23.30 1.35 2.40
C GLN A 41 -23.51 0.28 3.48
N ASN A 42 -24.39 -0.69 3.23
CA ASN A 42 -24.65 -1.80 4.15
C ASN A 42 -23.45 -2.74 4.24
N ALA A 43 -22.80 -3.04 3.11
CA ALA A 43 -21.68 -3.96 3.06
C ALA A 43 -20.37 -3.37 3.60
N THR A 44 -20.16 -2.05 3.45
CA THR A 44 -18.86 -1.41 3.72
C THR A 44 -18.90 -0.38 4.84
N GLY A 45 -20.09 0.09 5.23
CA GLY A 45 -20.24 1.25 6.11
C GLY A 45 -19.83 2.59 5.46
N ARG A 46 -19.55 2.61 4.14
CA ARG A 46 -19.08 3.77 3.38
C ARG A 46 -20.01 4.08 2.22
N SER A 47 -20.05 5.36 1.83
CA SER A 47 -20.69 5.73 0.57
C SER A 47 -19.89 5.18 -0.62
N PHE A 48 -20.52 5.03 -1.79
CA PHE A 48 -19.83 4.57 -3.00
C PHE A 48 -18.56 5.37 -3.30
N SER A 49 -18.63 6.70 -3.25
CA SER A 49 -17.47 7.55 -3.53
C SER A 49 -16.35 7.37 -2.50
N GLN A 50 -16.68 7.17 -1.23
CA GLN A 50 -15.68 6.89 -0.19
C GLN A 50 -15.02 5.53 -0.42
N TYR A 51 -15.82 4.50 -0.67
CA TYR A 51 -15.33 3.15 -0.93
C TYR A 51 -14.44 3.07 -2.18
N LEU A 52 -14.84 3.76 -3.26
CA LEU A 52 -14.02 3.85 -4.47
C LEU A 52 -12.69 4.56 -4.20
N ILE A 53 -12.69 5.66 -3.44
CA ILE A 53 -11.46 6.34 -3.03
C ILE A 53 -10.57 5.43 -2.17
N ASP A 54 -11.16 4.63 -1.28
CA ASP A 54 -10.41 3.69 -0.44
C ASP A 54 -9.61 2.68 -1.28
N ILE A 55 -10.28 2.01 -2.22
CA ILE A 55 -9.63 1.05 -3.14
C ILE A 55 -8.52 1.73 -3.94
N ARG A 56 -8.79 2.91 -4.49
CA ARG A 56 -7.81 3.66 -5.30
C ARG A 56 -6.58 4.05 -4.47
N LEU A 57 -6.76 4.48 -3.23
CA LEU A 57 -5.63 4.82 -2.35
C LEU A 57 -4.84 3.58 -1.93
N GLU A 58 -5.50 2.46 -1.69
CA GLU A 58 -4.83 1.18 -1.40
C GLU A 58 -3.93 0.77 -2.56
N GLU A 59 -4.42 0.85 -3.79
CA GLU A 59 -3.60 0.53 -4.97
C GLU A 59 -2.48 1.55 -5.18
N ALA A 60 -2.73 2.85 -4.94
CA ALA A 60 -1.67 3.85 -4.99
C ALA A 60 -0.54 3.54 -4.00
N VAL A 61 -0.88 3.12 -2.77
CA VAL A 61 0.12 2.71 -1.76
C VAL A 61 0.89 1.48 -2.23
N ASN A 62 0.21 0.50 -2.84
CA ASN A 62 0.82 -0.69 -3.41
C ASN A 62 1.86 -0.31 -4.49
N LEU A 63 1.48 0.52 -5.46
CA LEU A 63 2.36 1.01 -6.51
C LEU A 63 3.53 1.84 -5.96
N LEU A 64 3.30 2.70 -4.97
CA LEU A 64 4.36 3.49 -4.33
C LEU A 64 5.41 2.63 -3.62
N ARG A 65 5.01 1.46 -3.09
CA ARG A 65 5.90 0.51 -2.39
C ARG A 65 6.69 -0.38 -3.34
N ASN A 66 6.08 -0.76 -4.45
CA ASN A 66 6.57 -1.87 -5.27
C ASN A 66 7.10 -1.43 -6.64
N THR A 67 7.03 -0.14 -6.97
CA THR A 67 7.45 0.39 -8.28
C THR A 67 8.17 1.73 -8.15
N GLU A 68 8.93 2.07 -9.19
CA GLU A 68 9.59 3.38 -9.34
C GLU A 68 8.80 4.35 -10.23
N LEU A 69 7.53 4.05 -10.52
CA LEU A 69 6.70 4.85 -11.42
C LEU A 69 6.64 6.32 -10.98
N PRO A 70 6.65 7.30 -11.91
CA PRO A 70 6.40 8.70 -11.56
C PRO A 70 5.09 8.87 -10.78
N ILE A 71 5.01 9.82 -9.85
CA ILE A 71 3.82 10.02 -9.01
C ILE A 71 2.55 10.28 -9.84
N ALA A 72 2.69 10.96 -10.98
CA ALA A 72 1.59 11.17 -11.91
C ALA A 72 1.08 9.86 -12.53
N GLU A 73 1.97 8.91 -12.84
CA GLU A 73 1.60 7.61 -13.38
C GLU A 73 0.93 6.74 -12.31
N VAL A 74 1.42 6.79 -11.06
CA VAL A 74 0.76 6.15 -9.92
C VAL A 74 -0.68 6.67 -9.77
N ALA A 75 -0.89 7.98 -9.90
CA ALA A 75 -2.23 8.56 -9.83
C ALA A 75 -3.17 7.97 -10.90
N LEU A 76 -2.69 7.88 -12.15
CA LEU A 76 -3.49 7.35 -13.26
C LEU A 76 -3.77 5.86 -13.11
N GLN A 77 -2.74 5.04 -12.82
CA GLN A 77 -2.89 3.60 -12.67
C GLN A 77 -3.73 3.19 -11.47
N SER A 78 -3.74 4.02 -10.42
CA SER A 78 -4.64 3.83 -9.27
C SER A 78 -6.05 4.38 -9.49
N GLY A 79 -6.39 4.90 -10.68
CA GLY A 79 -7.74 5.32 -11.04
C GLY A 79 -8.10 6.78 -10.76
N PHE A 80 -7.14 7.62 -10.39
CA PHE A 80 -7.40 9.06 -10.25
C PHE A 80 -7.34 9.77 -11.60
N SER A 81 -8.30 10.66 -11.84
CA SER A 81 -8.38 11.44 -13.08
C SER A 81 -7.30 12.51 -13.22
N SER A 82 -6.63 12.89 -12.12
CA SER A 82 -5.52 13.83 -12.15
C SER A 82 -4.60 13.69 -10.95
N ASN A 83 -3.33 14.07 -11.16
CA ASN A 83 -2.33 14.12 -10.10
C ASN A 83 -2.70 15.09 -8.95
N SER A 84 -3.42 16.18 -9.26
CA SER A 84 -3.85 17.16 -8.25
C SER A 84 -4.89 16.56 -7.30
N VAL A 85 -5.94 15.94 -7.84
CA VAL A 85 -6.98 15.28 -7.03
C VAL A 85 -6.38 14.14 -6.22
N PHE A 86 -5.52 13.33 -6.84
CA PHE A 86 -4.78 12.28 -6.16
C PHE A 86 -3.97 12.82 -4.98
N SER A 87 -3.11 13.81 -5.22
CA SER A 87 -2.22 14.34 -4.18
C SER A 87 -2.98 14.93 -3.00
N GLN A 88 -4.06 15.67 -3.26
CA GLN A 88 -4.92 16.21 -2.20
C GLN A 88 -5.62 15.10 -1.39
N THR A 89 -6.16 14.10 -2.09
CA THR A 89 -6.88 12.98 -1.46
C THR A 89 -5.93 12.11 -0.64
N PHE A 90 -4.75 11.82 -1.19
CA PHE A 90 -3.69 11.06 -0.51
C PHE A 90 -3.19 11.81 0.72
N HIS A 91 -2.91 13.11 0.61
CA HIS A 91 -2.49 13.92 1.75
C HIS A 91 -3.56 13.96 2.85
N LYS A 92 -4.84 14.12 2.50
CA LYS A 92 -5.93 14.07 3.46
C LYS A 92 -6.00 12.73 4.22
N ARG A 93 -5.71 11.61 3.53
CA ARG A 93 -5.72 10.27 4.14
C ARG A 93 -4.50 9.99 5.00
N TYR A 94 -3.31 10.27 4.49
CA TYR A 94 -2.04 9.81 5.06
C TYR A 94 -1.23 10.92 5.74
N GLN A 95 -1.74 12.17 5.73
CA GLN A 95 -1.12 13.35 6.32
C GLN A 95 0.29 13.65 5.76
N MET A 96 0.58 13.19 4.54
CA MET A 96 1.84 13.41 3.83
C MET A 96 1.66 13.32 2.32
N SER A 97 2.59 13.85 1.54
CA SER A 97 2.53 13.74 0.08
C SER A 97 2.92 12.32 -0.39
N PRO A 98 2.45 11.88 -1.58
CA PRO A 98 2.85 10.59 -2.16
C PRO A 98 4.38 10.45 -2.35
N SER A 99 5.05 11.53 -2.77
CA SER A 99 6.50 11.55 -2.94
C SER A 99 7.24 11.38 -1.62
N TYR A 100 6.78 12.09 -0.57
CA TYR A 100 7.34 11.95 0.77
C TYR A 100 7.08 10.55 1.34
N PHE A 101 5.89 10.00 1.11
CA PHE A 101 5.56 8.63 1.50
C PHE A 101 6.55 7.62 0.90
N ARG A 102 6.83 7.70 -0.41
CA ARG A 102 7.84 6.83 -1.06
C ARG A 102 9.22 7.02 -0.46
N GLN A 103 9.69 8.26 -0.33
CA GLN A 103 10.99 8.54 0.27
C GLN A 103 11.11 7.96 1.69
N HIS A 104 10.05 8.08 2.49
CA HIS A 104 10.02 7.55 3.84
C HIS A 104 10.10 6.02 3.89
N LEU A 105 9.51 5.32 2.92
CA LEU A 105 9.65 3.87 2.78
C LEU A 105 11.09 3.48 2.50
N GLU A 106 11.76 4.17 1.57
CA GLU A 106 13.17 3.92 1.25
C GLU A 106 14.09 4.18 2.44
N ILE A 107 13.86 5.28 3.18
CA ILE A 107 14.59 5.57 4.41
C ILE A 107 14.39 4.47 5.45
N LYS A 108 13.15 3.99 5.64
CA LYS A 108 12.87 2.88 6.58
C LYS A 108 13.58 1.59 6.15
N LYS A 109 13.56 1.27 4.86
CA LYS A 109 14.24 0.09 4.29
C LYS A 109 15.75 0.17 4.53
N LEU A 110 16.35 1.33 4.26
CA LEU A 110 17.77 1.61 4.54
C LEU A 110 18.09 1.52 6.03
N ALA A 111 17.27 2.11 6.91
CA ALA A 111 17.48 2.06 8.35
C ALA A 111 17.46 0.63 8.91
N ILE A 112 16.54 -0.22 8.40
CA ILE A 112 16.51 -1.65 8.73
C ILE A 112 17.81 -2.31 8.27
N TRP A 113 18.23 -2.08 7.03
CA TRP A 113 19.43 -2.66 6.45
C TRP A 113 20.71 -2.23 7.19
N MET A 114 20.80 -0.96 7.57
CA MET A 114 21.89 -0.42 8.41
C MET A 114 21.90 -1.07 9.80
N LYS A 115 20.73 -1.31 10.41
CA LYS A 115 20.64 -1.99 11.69
C LYS A 115 21.08 -3.46 11.57
N LEU A 116 20.62 -4.17 10.55
CA LEU A 116 20.96 -5.58 10.31
C LEU A 116 22.46 -5.75 9.97
N SER A 117 23.02 -4.91 9.10
CA SER A 117 24.44 -4.94 8.76
C SER A 117 25.33 -4.63 9.98
N LYS A 118 25.00 -3.63 10.80
CA LYS A 118 25.72 -3.35 12.04
C LYS A 118 25.68 -4.53 13.02
N LEU A 119 24.52 -5.16 13.19
CA LEU A 119 24.37 -6.35 14.04
C LEU A 119 25.23 -7.51 13.53
N LEU A 120 25.23 -7.76 12.22
CA LEU A 120 26.04 -8.81 11.61
C LEU A 120 27.55 -8.55 11.80
N VAL A 121 28.00 -7.31 11.60
CA VAL A 121 29.41 -6.94 11.82
C VAL A 121 29.81 -7.14 13.29
N LEU A 122 28.97 -6.74 14.25
CA LEU A 122 29.23 -6.96 15.67
C LEU A 122 29.30 -8.45 16.04
N GLN A 123 28.42 -9.27 15.46
CA GLN A 123 28.46 -10.72 15.66
C GLN A 123 29.76 -11.33 15.14
N ILE A 124 30.19 -10.94 13.93
CA ILE A 124 31.44 -11.42 13.34
C ILE A 124 32.65 -10.98 14.20
N LEU A 125 32.71 -9.72 14.62
CA LEU A 125 33.79 -9.22 15.48
C LEU A 125 33.86 -9.98 16.81
N ASN A 126 32.72 -10.26 17.43
CA ASN A 126 32.66 -11.04 18.67
C ASN A 126 33.15 -12.48 18.48
N ILE A 127 32.79 -13.12 17.36
CA ILE A 127 33.27 -14.47 17.02
C ILE A 127 34.80 -14.47 16.84
N ILE A 128 35.33 -13.50 16.09
CA ILE A 128 36.79 -13.36 15.87
C ILE A 128 37.51 -13.16 17.21
N ALA A 129 37.01 -12.25 18.05
CA ALA A 129 37.58 -12.00 19.37
C ALA A 129 37.59 -13.27 20.24
N ASN A 130 36.50 -14.05 20.22
CA ASN A 130 36.40 -15.29 20.98
C ASN A 130 37.38 -16.38 20.50
N ILE A 131 37.54 -16.53 19.19
CA ILE A 131 38.52 -17.47 18.60
C ILE A 131 39.94 -17.08 18.98
N GLN A 132 40.28 -15.78 18.93
CA GLN A 132 41.59 -15.29 19.37
C GLN A 132 41.80 -15.60 20.85
N SER A 133 40.86 -15.28 21.74
CA SER A 133 40.99 -15.59 23.17
C SER A 133 41.16 -17.08 23.47
N ALA A 134 40.46 -17.96 22.75
CA ALA A 134 40.61 -19.41 22.90
C ALA A 134 42.00 -19.90 22.45
N SER A 135 42.55 -19.32 21.38
CA SER A 135 43.90 -19.65 20.89
C SER A 135 45.01 -19.21 21.86
N TRP A 136 44.88 -18.03 22.48
CA TRP A 136 45.82 -17.55 23.49
C TRP A 136 45.83 -18.45 24.74
N LEU A 137 44.66 -18.89 25.21
CA LEU A 137 44.54 -19.78 26.37
C LEU A 137 45.17 -21.17 26.11
N ALA A 138 45.05 -21.70 24.89
CA ALA A 138 45.64 -22.98 24.52
C ALA A 138 47.18 -22.95 24.49
N VAL A 139 47.78 -21.82 24.10
CA VAL A 139 49.25 -21.65 24.06
C VAL A 139 49.83 -21.36 25.45
N SER A 140 49.08 -20.72 26.36
CA SER A 140 49.58 -20.37 27.71
C SER A 140 49.53 -21.49 28.76
N VAL A 141 48.86 -22.61 28.47
CA VAL A 141 48.69 -23.75 29.40
C VAL A 141 49.55 -24.96 28.98
N SER A 142 50.35 -24.82 27.92
CA SER A 142 51.33 -25.82 27.43
C SER A 142 52.75 -25.36 27.75
#